data_AF-A0A960BT96-F1
#
_entry.id   AF-A0A960BT96-F1
#
_cell.length_a   1.000
_cell.length_b   1.000
_cell.length_c   1.000
_cell.angle_alpha   90.00
_cell.angle_beta   90.00
_cell.angle_gamma   90.00
#
_symmetry.space_group_name_H-M   'P 1'
#
loop_
_entity.id
_entity.type
_entity.pdbx_description
1 polymer ?
#
loop_
_entity_poly.entity_id
_entity_poly.type
_entity_poly.pdbx_seq_one_letter_code
_entity_poly.pdbx_strand_id
1 'polypeptide(L)'
;MFAQSLAVLTTIWGLLMGLAPLLQVRVIIRNRDAGGTSLGWVLILLVGFLLWLTYGVVNRDLPLVISNTVAVIVTSTLLATMWIVGRRSGTAPDRVM
;
A
#
# COMPACT_ATOMS: atom_id res chain seq x y z
N MET A 1 8.95 -23.71 -20.78
CA MET A 1 10.02 -22.84 -20.24
C MET A 1 9.56 -21.39 -20.12
N PHE A 2 9.12 -20.74 -21.21
CA PHE A 2 8.68 -19.34 -21.20
C PHE A 2 7.63 -18.97 -20.12
N ALA A 3 6.55 -19.74 -20.01
CA ALA A 3 5.49 -19.47 -19.03
C ALA A 3 5.97 -19.53 -17.56
N GLN A 4 6.90 -20.43 -17.23
CA GLN A 4 7.45 -20.53 -15.88
C GLN A 4 8.34 -19.33 -15.55
N SER A 5 9.17 -18.88 -16.49
CA SER A 5 9.98 -17.68 -16.33
C SER A 5 9.12 -16.44 -16.10
N LEU A 6 8.02 -16.32 -16.84
CA LEU A 6 7.08 -15.21 -16.66
C LEU A 6 6.37 -15.25 -15.30
N ALA A 7 5.97 -16.43 -14.84
CA ALA A 7 5.37 -16.61 -13.52
C ALA A 7 6.33 -16.17 -12.40
N VAL A 8 7.61 -16.56 -12.47
CA VAL A 8 8.62 -16.14 -11.50
C VAL A 8 8.83 -14.62 -11.52
N LEU A 9 8.99 -14.03 -12.72
CA LEU A 9 9.21 -12.59 -12.86
C LEU A 9 8.04 -11.77 -12.35
N THR A 10 6.81 -12.16 -12.70
CA THR A 10 5.58 -11.47 -12.25
C THR A 10 5.37 -11.60 -10.75
N THR A 11 5.72 -12.74 -10.14
CA THR A 11 5.68 -12.91 -8.68
C THR A 11 6.68 -11.98 -7.98
N ILE A 12 7.93 -11.96 -8.45
CA ILE A 12 8.98 -11.08 -7.91
C ILE A 12 8.55 -9.62 -8.05
N TRP A 13 8.06 -9.23 -9.24
CA TRP A 13 7.62 -7.87 -9.48
C TRP A 13 6.40 -7.49 -8.62
N GLY A 14 5.44 -8.39 -8.46
CA GLY A 14 4.29 -8.19 -7.58
C GLY A 14 4.70 -7.98 -6.12
N LEU A 15 5.71 -8.71 -5.63
CA LEU A 15 6.29 -8.48 -4.30
C LEU A 15 6.95 -7.11 -4.18
N LEU A 16 7.75 -6.71 -5.17
CA LEU A 16 8.37 -5.37 -5.19
C LEU A 16 7.33 -4.26 -5.19
N MET A 17 6.27 -4.40 -5.99
CA MET A 17 5.14 -3.46 -6.01
C MET A 17 4.39 -3.43 -4.68
N GLY A 18 4.17 -4.59 -4.05
CA GLY A 18 3.56 -4.69 -2.72
C GLY A 18 4.40 -4.03 -1.62
N LEU A 19 5.72 -4.00 -1.75
CA LEU A 19 6.64 -3.32 -0.83
C LEU A 19 6.78 -1.81 -1.11
N ALA A 20 6.45 -1.35 -2.31
CA ALA A 20 6.62 0.05 -2.72
C ALA A 20 6.00 1.10 -1.76
N PRO A 21 4.82 0.87 -1.12
CA PRO A 21 4.27 1.86 -0.18
C PRO A 21 5.15 2.09 1.06
N LEU A 22 6.12 1.22 1.39
CA LEU A 22 7.12 1.47 2.43
C LEU A 22 7.98 2.71 2.12
N LEU A 23 8.19 3.03 0.84
CA LEU A 23 8.89 4.26 0.45
C LEU A 23 8.09 5.49 0.91
N GLN A 24 6.77 5.45 0.78
CA GLN A 24 5.90 6.54 1.25
C GLN A 24 5.85 6.60 2.78
N VAL A 25 5.84 5.46 3.47
CA VAL A 25 5.98 5.41 4.94
C VAL A 25 7.26 6.12 5.37
N ARG A 26 8.39 5.83 4.72
CA ARG A 26 9.67 6.47 5.01
C ARG A 26 9.61 7.99 4.81
N VAL A 27 8.98 8.46 3.74
CA VAL A 27 8.79 9.89 3.46
C VAL A 27 7.97 10.56 4.56
N ILE A 28 6.84 9.98 4.96
CA ILE A 28 5.96 10.53 6.00
C ILE A 28 6.69 10.60 7.35
N ILE A 29 7.40 9.54 7.73
CA ILE A 29 8.14 9.51 9.00
C ILE A 29 9.28 10.54 9.00
N ARG A 30 10.02 10.66 7.89
CA ARG A 30 11.14 11.61 7.77
C ARG A 30 10.66 13.05 7.83
N ASN A 31 9.60 13.38 7.10
CA ASN A 31 9.09 14.74 7.00
C ASN A 31 8.14 15.09 8.14
N ARG A 32 7.71 14.09 8.94
CA ARG A 32 6.71 14.22 10.01
C ARG A 32 5.39 14.82 9.53
N ASP A 33 5.08 14.60 8.26
CA ASP A 33 3.90 15.14 7.58
C ASP A 33 3.31 14.08 6.64
N ALA A 34 1.99 13.92 6.72
CA ALA A 34 1.21 13.03 5.88
C ALA A 34 0.33 13.79 4.86
N GLY A 35 0.27 15.12 4.93
CA GLY A 35 -0.63 15.95 4.13
C GLY A 35 -0.39 15.85 2.61
N GLY A 36 0.84 15.56 2.19
CA GLY A 36 1.17 15.30 0.79
C GLY A 36 0.71 13.93 0.24
N THR A 37 0.07 13.08 1.05
CA THR A 37 -0.38 11.74 0.63
C THR A 37 -1.91 11.69 0.61
N SER A 38 -2.49 11.40 -0.56
CA SER A 38 -3.94 11.26 -0.69
C SER A 38 -4.46 10.04 0.07
N LEU A 39 -5.36 10.25 1.03
CA LEU A 39 -6.05 9.17 1.74
C LEU A 39 -6.86 8.29 0.77
N GLY A 40 -7.53 8.91 -0.21
CA GLY A 40 -8.31 8.20 -1.21
C GLY A 40 -7.46 7.22 -2.03
N TRP A 41 -6.24 7.63 -2.41
CA TRP A 41 -5.29 6.76 -3.12
C TRP A 41 -4.91 5.52 -2.29
N VAL A 42 -4.60 5.70 -1.01
CA VAL A 42 -4.26 4.58 -0.10
C VAL A 42 -5.44 3.62 0.05
N LEU A 43 -6.66 4.14 0.20
CA LEU A 43 -7.87 3.33 0.33
C LEU A 43 -8.18 2.54 -0.94
N ILE A 44 -8.06 3.16 -2.12
CA ILE A 44 -8.27 2.47 -3.41
C ILE A 44 -7.26 1.33 -3.56
N LEU A 45 -5.98 1.56 -3.24
CA LEU A 45 -4.97 0.51 -3.28
C LEU A 45 -5.28 -0.63 -2.30
N LEU A 46 -5.61 -0.31 -1.05
CA LEU A 46 -5.91 -1.30 -0.03
C LEU A 46 -7.11 -2.18 -0.43
N VAL A 47 -8.18 -1.57 -0.91
CA VAL A 47 -9.36 -2.30 -1.42
C VAL A 47 -8.97 -3.16 -2.63
N GLY A 48 -8.19 -2.61 -3.56
CA GLY A 48 -7.69 -3.34 -4.72
C GLY A 48 -6.90 -4.59 -4.32
N PHE A 49 -5.94 -4.46 -3.40
CA PHE A 49 -5.15 -5.60 -2.92
C PHE A 49 -5.99 -6.64 -2.18
N LEU A 50 -7.00 -6.23 -1.40
CA LEU A 50 -7.93 -7.16 -0.76
C LEU A 50 -8.78 -7.94 -1.77
N LEU A 51 -9.25 -7.27 -2.83
CA LEU A 51 -9.99 -7.91 -3.92
C LEU A 51 -9.11 -8.93 -4.66
N TRP A 52 -7.88 -8.55 -5.03
CA TRP A 52 -6.93 -9.44 -5.69
C TRP A 52 -6.49 -10.60 -4.81
N LEU A 53 -6.28 -10.37 -3.51
CA LEU A 53 -6.00 -11.42 -2.54
C LEU A 53 -7.15 -12.42 -2.48
N THR A 54 -8.39 -11.94 -2.33
CA THR A 54 -9.58 -12.79 -2.27
C THR A 54 -9.75 -13.58 -3.57
N TYR A 55 -9.54 -12.93 -4.71
CA TYR A 55 -9.55 -13.57 -6.02
C TYR A 55 -8.48 -14.67 -6.13
N GLY A 56 -7.25 -14.40 -5.68
CA GLY A 56 -6.17 -15.39 -5.67
C GLY A 56 -6.48 -16.60 -4.80
N VAL A 57 -7.07 -16.39 -3.62
CA VAL A 57 -7.50 -17.49 -2.72
C VAL A 57 -8.56 -18.37 -3.39
N VAL A 58 -9.59 -17.77 -3.98
CA VAL A 58 -10.67 -18.50 -4.68
C VAL A 58 -10.11 -19.32 -5.84
N ASN A 59 -9.12 -18.80 -6.57
CA ASN A 59 -8.51 -19.47 -7.72
C ASN A 59 -7.30 -20.36 -7.36
N ARG A 60 -6.92 -20.47 -6.08
CA ARG A 60 -5.72 -21.18 -5.61
C ARG A 60 -4.42 -20.72 -6.28
N ASP A 61 -4.32 -19.42 -6.59
CA ASP A 61 -3.13 -18.79 -7.18
C ASP A 61 -2.19 -18.30 -6.06
N LEU A 62 -1.25 -19.16 -5.66
CA LEU A 62 -0.28 -18.85 -4.60
C LEU A 62 0.56 -17.60 -4.86
N PRO A 63 1.18 -17.41 -6.04
CA PRO A 63 1.87 -16.16 -6.39
C PRO A 63 1.06 -14.89 -6.12
N LEU A 64 -0.20 -14.88 -6.56
CA LEU A 64 -1.08 -13.73 -6.41
C LEU A 64 -1.49 -13.50 -4.94
N VAL A 65 -1.74 -14.58 -4.20
CA VAL A 65 -2.04 -14.53 -2.75
C VAL A 65 -0.85 -13.96 -1.97
N ILE A 66 0.36 -14.46 -2.20
CA ILE A 66 1.55 -14.03 -1.47
C ILE A 66 1.83 -12.54 -1.73
N SER A 67 1.85 -12.13 -3.00
CA SER A 67 2.13 -10.73 -3.37
C SER A 67 1.10 -9.75 -2.80
N ASN A 68 -0.19 -10.06 -2.90
CA ASN A 68 -1.24 -9.17 -2.39
C ASN A 68 -1.35 -9.19 -0.85
N THR A 69 -1.00 -10.29 -0.18
CA THR A 69 -0.91 -10.32 1.29
C THR A 69 0.15 -9.32 1.77
N VAL A 70 1.33 -9.31 1.15
CA VAL A 70 2.39 -8.34 1.46
C VAL A 70 1.89 -6.92 1.20
N ALA A 71 1.25 -6.69 0.05
CA ALA A 71 0.71 -5.38 -0.32
C ALA A 71 -0.34 -4.86 0.69
N VAL A 72 -1.25 -5.72 1.17
CA VAL A 72 -2.24 -5.38 2.20
C VAL A 72 -1.55 -4.98 3.51
N ILE A 73 -0.57 -5.75 3.99
CA ILE A 73 0.15 -5.46 5.23
C ILE A 73 0.87 -4.12 5.13
N VAL A 74 1.61 -3.91 4.05
CA VAL A 74 2.41 -2.70 3.83
C VAL A 74 1.51 -1.47 3.65
N THR A 75 0.44 -1.58 2.88
CA THR A 75 -0.50 -0.46 2.66
C THR A 75 -1.29 -0.13 3.94
N SER A 76 -1.63 -1.13 4.74
CA SER A 76 -2.24 -0.91 6.07
C SER A 76 -1.26 -0.20 7.01
N THR A 77 0.03 -0.55 6.94
CA THR A 77 1.09 0.14 7.69
C THR A 77 1.21 1.61 7.26
N LEU A 78 1.10 1.89 5.96
CA LEU A 78 1.05 3.24 5.43
C LEU A 78 -0.16 4.01 5.96
N LEU A 79 -1.35 3.43 5.91
CA LEU A 79 -2.56 4.03 6.43
C LEU A 79 -2.45 4.34 7.94
N ALA A 80 -1.94 3.39 8.72
CA ALA A 80 -1.69 3.59 10.15
C ALA A 80 -0.68 4.71 10.40
N THR A 81 0.40 4.78 9.62
CA THR A 81 1.40 5.84 9.71
C THR A 81 0.79 7.21 9.41
N MET A 82 -0.01 7.32 8.34
CA MET A 82 -0.75 8.53 8.01
C MET A 82 -1.67 8.96 9.15
N TRP A 83 -2.37 8.02 9.79
CA TRP A 83 -3.27 8.33 10.90
C TRP A 83 -2.53 8.77 12.16
N ILE A 84 -1.42 8.13 12.50
CA ILE A 84 -0.60 8.47 13.68
C ILE A 84 0.07 9.85 13.52
N VAL A 85 0.63 10.13 12.34
CA VAL A 85 1.32 11.40 12.06
C VAL A 85 0.34 12.52 11.74
N GLY A 86 -0.71 12.24 10.95
CA GLY A 86 -1.73 13.20 10.52
C GLY A 86 -2.68 13.67 11.62
N ARG A 87 -2.76 12.96 12.75
CA ARG A 87 -3.46 13.44 13.96
C ARG A 87 -2.94 14.77 14.52
N ARG A 88 -1.77 15.25 14.04
CA ARG A 88 -1.20 16.55 14.42
C ARG A 88 -1.68 17.72 13.55
N SER A 89 -2.35 17.44 12.44
CA SER A 89 -2.87 18.46 11.51
C SER A 89 -4.35 18.79 11.76
N GLY A 90 -4.85 18.49 12.97
CA GLY A 90 -6.19 18.88 13.38
C GLY A 90 -6.31 20.40 13.41
N THR A 91 -6.93 20.95 12.36
CA THR A 91 -7.56 22.28 12.32
C THR A 91 -6.73 23.41 12.90
N ALA A 92 -5.81 23.97 12.13
CA ALA A 92 -5.73 25.42 12.14
C ALA A 92 -6.90 25.88 11.25
N PRO A 93 -7.96 26.52 11.79
CA PRO A 93 -8.78 27.35 10.93
C PRO A 93 -7.82 28.31 10.26
N ASP A 94 -7.98 28.50 8.96
CA ASP A 94 -7.34 29.56 8.21
C ASP A 94 -7.68 30.89 8.93
N ARG A 95 -6.87 31.26 9.92
CA ARG A 95 -6.90 32.57 10.52
C ARG A 95 -6.12 33.43 9.56
N VAL A 96 -6.69 34.60 9.32
CA VAL A 96 -6.14 35.77 8.61
C VAL A 96 -6.41 35.71 7.10
N MET A 97 -6.92 36.73 6.43
CA MET A 97 -7.63 37.99 6.74
C MET A 97 -8.11 38.49 5.37
#